data_AF-A0A8J8MJC0-F1
#
_entry.id   AF-A0A8J8MJC0-F1
#
_cell.length_a   1.000
_cell.length_b   1.000
_cell.length_c   1.000
_cell.angle_alpha   90.00
_cell.angle_beta   90.00
_cell.angle_gamma   90.00
#
_symmetry.space_group_name_H-M   'P 1'
#
loop_
_entity.id
_entity.type
_entity.pdbx_description
1 polymer ?
#
loop_
_entity_poly.entity_id
_entity_poly.type
_entity_poly.pdbx_seq_one_letter_code
_entity_poly.pdbx_strand_id
1 'polypeptide(L)'
;MNRGNCVVKIGVILMLCMLLAGCQQADKAGSSSISKEGLSYEGELLFSGLDHEFSVVYNDIYAMESVTRDVKHLSSSGEESVDKVTGVILDTILSEKGISQKDFSVIRFIAGDGYAIDVTSEILQEKDIILAYAYNGTYLDEKKQPLRVAIDGVRSMYFVANLNEIVFVKKNDTSLPSNTMDPKKVIILETAAEQLQSDIYTYYDSEDQAFKVADLLNAYAKEDVDLGHFMASDGFEKSEDMDVLMKGYIKTTGKDIPLFTVPDLPKGMHVKHIFTLKIGDTLFASASQGIGLLEQRTMSGKVGTSLDIFMDKVGLTGEDYVFTSGDGYQVEISKNHLNRGIIYLDDSGQYGVMFDKSLPKSTGVKGILSIEVSDDANGVDRAVKDDTKKNETSSDNQEIPWTITVEGLSDGSFELTKDRAERKLERAQLHTERVKDDKKNEEDWEGYRVLDVLYFLKVEDFNTLVIIAKDGFEIELSKEDVDEETLLAVAKNEVPLIDPDNLVQLVQNTTYASTWVKGVSKIIVK
;
A
#
# COMPACT_ATOMS: atom_id res chain seq x y z
N MET A 1 23.46 -92.46 37.64
CA MET A 1 24.78 -92.56 38.29
C MET A 1 25.56 -91.29 38.00
N ASN A 2 25.91 -90.58 39.08
CA ASN A 2 27.07 -89.72 39.31
C ASN A 2 27.85 -89.01 38.18
N ARG A 3 28.05 -87.70 38.45
CA ARG A 3 29.27 -86.86 38.26
C ARG A 3 29.67 -86.55 36.82
N GLY A 4 30.10 -85.35 36.43
CA GLY A 4 30.45 -84.13 37.16
C GLY A 4 31.15 -83.17 36.17
N ASN A 5 31.08 -81.87 36.51
CA ASN A 5 31.64 -80.69 35.86
C ASN A 5 33.02 -80.84 35.17
N CYS A 6 33.27 -80.06 34.11
CA CYS A 6 34.03 -78.79 34.16
C CYS A 6 34.71 -78.46 32.82
N VAL A 7 34.87 -77.16 32.52
CA VAL A 7 35.68 -76.53 31.45
C VAL A 7 35.10 -76.73 30.03
N VAL A 8 34.77 -75.73 29.20
CA VAL A 8 35.51 -74.54 28.77
C VAL A 8 34.48 -73.50 28.28
N LYS A 9 34.44 -72.33 28.91
CA LYS A 9 33.97 -71.09 28.29
C LYS A 9 35.08 -70.58 27.36
N ILE A 10 34.68 -69.86 26.31
CA ILE A 10 35.50 -69.09 25.35
C ILE A 10 35.94 -69.93 24.14
N GLY A 11 35.31 -69.67 22.99
CA GLY A 11 35.94 -70.03 21.71
C GLY A 11 35.06 -70.43 20.53
N VAL A 12 33.77 -70.07 20.39
CA VAL A 12 33.06 -70.19 19.10
C VAL A 12 31.98 -69.10 18.92
N ILE A 13 32.36 -67.84 19.09
CA ILE A 13 31.57 -66.67 18.60
C ILE A 13 32.53 -65.80 17.78
N LEU A 14 33.17 -66.40 16.78
CA LEU A 14 34.06 -65.69 15.85
C LEU A 14 33.99 -66.26 14.43
N MET A 15 32.84 -66.85 14.05
CA MET A 15 32.66 -67.40 12.70
C MET A 15 31.21 -67.26 12.22
N LEU A 16 30.58 -66.11 12.50
CA LEU A 16 29.28 -65.74 11.93
C LEU A 16 29.09 -64.20 11.87
N CYS A 17 30.14 -63.45 11.50
CA CYS A 17 30.08 -62.00 11.29
C CYS A 17 30.77 -61.53 9.99
N MET A 18 30.79 -62.35 8.93
CA MET A 18 31.42 -61.98 7.65
C MET A 18 30.50 -62.12 6.43
N LEU A 19 29.24 -61.65 6.50
CA LEU A 19 28.39 -61.56 5.29
C LEU A 19 27.43 -60.35 5.28
N LEU A 20 27.89 -59.17 5.73
CA LEU A 20 27.26 -57.89 5.37
C LEU A 20 28.33 -56.80 5.18
N ALA A 21 29.13 -56.93 4.13
CA ALA A 21 29.83 -55.80 3.52
C ALA A 21 29.03 -55.38 2.28
N GLY A 22 27.85 -54.81 2.51
CA GLY A 22 27.23 -53.93 1.53
C GLY A 22 27.88 -52.57 1.69
N CYS A 23 28.51 -52.05 0.63
CA CYS A 23 28.96 -50.68 0.56
C CYS A 23 27.75 -49.76 0.74
N GLN A 24 27.51 -49.33 1.98
CA GLN A 24 26.64 -48.22 2.28
C GLN A 24 27.51 -46.97 2.11
N GLN A 25 27.46 -46.42 0.90
CA GLN A 25 28.00 -45.12 0.59
C GLN A 25 27.11 -44.13 1.34
N ALA A 26 27.48 -43.87 2.59
CA ALA A 26 26.97 -42.73 3.33
C ALA A 26 27.46 -41.50 2.57
N ASP A 27 26.52 -40.76 1.97
CA ASP A 27 26.72 -39.40 1.51
C ASP A 27 27.15 -38.55 2.71
N LYS A 28 28.45 -38.60 3.02
CA LYS A 28 29.13 -37.45 3.60
C LYS A 28 29.07 -36.38 2.52
N ALA A 29 28.10 -35.49 2.64
CA ALA A 29 28.13 -34.20 1.98
C ALA A 29 29.54 -33.61 2.18
N GLY A 30 30.34 -33.67 1.13
CA GLY A 30 31.68 -33.12 1.13
C GLY A 30 31.55 -31.62 1.31
N SER A 31 31.93 -31.14 2.49
CA SER A 31 32.40 -29.77 2.65
C SER A 31 33.70 -29.67 1.84
N SER A 32 33.56 -29.37 0.55
CA SER A 32 34.67 -28.93 -0.27
C SER A 32 34.98 -27.48 0.11
N SER A 33 35.65 -27.28 1.25
CA SER A 33 36.13 -25.95 1.64
C SER A 33 37.23 -25.54 0.66
N ILE A 34 36.99 -24.48 -0.12
CA ILE A 34 38.01 -23.87 -0.97
C ILE A 34 39.18 -23.39 -0.10
N SER A 35 40.43 -23.66 -0.49
CA SER A 35 41.62 -23.31 0.29
C SER A 35 41.84 -21.80 0.28
N LYS A 36 41.73 -21.14 1.45
CA LYS A 36 41.92 -19.68 1.62
C LYS A 36 43.36 -19.19 1.34
N GLU A 37 44.30 -20.09 1.03
CA GLU A 37 45.69 -19.75 0.71
C GLU A 37 45.75 -18.81 -0.52
N GLY A 38 46.30 -17.61 -0.32
CA GLY A 38 46.48 -16.62 -1.39
C GLY A 38 45.26 -15.74 -1.69
N LEU A 39 44.13 -15.93 -1.00
CA LEU A 39 43.00 -15.00 -1.09
C LEU A 39 43.35 -13.71 -0.35
N SER A 40 43.46 -12.62 -1.09
CA SER A 40 43.73 -11.30 -0.53
C SER A 40 43.10 -10.23 -1.41
N TYR A 41 42.61 -9.17 -0.79
CA TYR A 41 42.09 -7.99 -1.47
C TYR A 41 42.40 -6.74 -0.63
N GLU A 42 42.88 -5.68 -1.28
CA GLU A 42 43.17 -4.41 -0.59
C GLU A 42 41.90 -3.57 -0.44
N GLY A 43 41.70 -3.01 0.76
CA GLY A 43 40.56 -2.17 1.08
C GLY A 43 39.74 -2.69 2.25
N GLU A 44 38.61 -2.04 2.47
CA GLU A 44 37.70 -2.31 3.58
C GLU A 44 36.24 -2.27 3.12
N LEU A 45 35.40 -3.04 3.79
CA LEU A 45 33.96 -2.97 3.70
C LEU A 45 33.46 -1.91 4.69
N LEU A 46 32.77 -0.89 4.20
CA LEU A 46 32.19 0.16 5.02
C LEU A 46 30.83 -0.28 5.59
N PHE A 47 30.59 0.04 6.86
CA PHE A 47 29.31 -0.11 7.53
C PHE A 47 28.90 1.24 8.10
N SER A 48 27.71 1.72 7.75
CA SER A 48 27.23 3.06 8.11
C SER A 48 25.74 3.05 8.49
N GLY A 49 25.25 4.11 9.14
CA GLY A 49 23.84 4.33 9.48
C GLY A 49 23.45 4.02 10.93
N LEU A 50 22.40 4.70 11.43
CA LEU A 50 21.81 4.51 12.76
C LEU A 50 22.79 4.52 13.95
N ASP A 51 23.69 5.51 13.98
CA ASP A 51 24.74 5.64 14.99
C ASP A 51 25.85 4.57 14.90
N HIS A 52 25.85 3.73 13.87
CA HIS A 52 26.92 2.80 13.57
C HIS A 52 27.74 3.31 12.39
N GLU A 53 29.03 3.52 12.61
CA GLU A 53 29.99 3.82 11.54
C GLU A 53 31.28 3.07 11.85
N PHE A 54 31.61 2.08 11.03
CA PHE A 54 32.85 1.32 11.16
C PHE A 54 33.22 0.67 9.83
N SER A 55 34.47 0.27 9.70
CA SER A 55 34.95 -0.49 8.55
C SER A 55 35.59 -1.81 9.00
N VAL A 56 35.60 -2.78 8.09
CA VAL A 56 36.28 -4.07 8.29
C VAL A 56 37.14 -4.37 7.06
N VAL A 57 38.43 -4.61 7.26
CA VAL A 57 39.35 -4.95 6.16
C VAL A 57 38.90 -6.27 5.51
N TYR A 58 38.86 -6.34 4.18
CA TYR A 58 38.39 -7.55 3.48
C TYR A 58 39.19 -8.80 3.85
N ASN A 59 40.50 -8.65 4.06
CA ASN A 59 41.35 -9.75 4.51
C ASN A 59 41.00 -10.28 5.90
N ASP A 60 40.50 -9.43 6.79
CA ASP A 60 40.02 -9.86 8.11
C ASP A 60 38.72 -10.66 7.96
N ILE A 61 37.82 -10.23 7.07
CA ILE A 61 36.62 -11.01 6.71
C ILE A 61 37.03 -12.38 6.15
N TYR A 62 38.00 -12.45 5.23
CA TYR A 62 38.47 -13.73 4.70
C TYR A 62 39.06 -14.66 5.77
N ALA A 63 39.62 -14.10 6.85
CA ALA A 63 40.18 -14.88 7.96
C ALA A 63 39.10 -15.46 8.89
N MET A 64 37.89 -14.90 8.94
CA MET A 64 36.79 -15.36 9.79
C MET A 64 36.29 -16.77 9.41
N GLU A 65 35.59 -17.44 10.33
CA GLU A 65 34.98 -18.74 10.06
C GLU A 65 33.96 -18.64 8.93
N SER A 66 34.15 -19.45 7.88
CA SER A 66 33.30 -19.43 6.69
C SER A 66 32.32 -20.59 6.69
N VAL A 67 31.14 -20.36 6.12
CA VAL A 67 30.18 -21.41 5.78
C VAL A 67 30.23 -21.72 4.28
N THR A 68 29.92 -22.97 3.94
CA THR A 68 29.62 -23.37 2.56
C THR A 68 28.19 -23.90 2.51
N ARG A 69 27.32 -23.29 1.70
CA ARG A 69 25.90 -23.67 1.61
C ARG A 69 25.43 -23.64 0.15
N ASP A 70 24.47 -24.49 -0.17
CA ASP A 70 23.72 -24.35 -1.41
C ASP A 70 22.69 -23.25 -1.23
N VAL A 71 22.67 -22.29 -2.15
CA VAL A 71 21.82 -21.10 -2.14
C VAL A 71 20.97 -21.12 -3.40
N LYS A 72 19.66 -21.19 -3.20
CA LYS A 72 18.65 -21.11 -4.27
C LYS A 72 18.38 -19.65 -4.60
N HIS A 73 18.25 -19.35 -5.88
CA HIS A 73 17.85 -18.03 -6.32
C HIS A 73 17.01 -18.05 -7.58
N LEU A 74 16.21 -17.00 -7.76
CA LEU A 74 15.39 -16.79 -8.94
C LEU A 74 16.01 -15.71 -9.82
N SER A 75 16.21 -16.01 -11.10
CA SER A 75 16.65 -15.01 -12.08
C SER A 75 15.54 -13.98 -12.33
N SER A 76 15.87 -12.90 -13.04
CA SER A 76 14.87 -11.91 -13.50
C SER A 76 13.83 -12.49 -14.46
N SER A 77 14.07 -13.68 -15.05
CA SER A 77 13.08 -14.39 -15.88
C SER A 77 12.25 -15.42 -15.09
N GLY A 78 12.47 -15.54 -13.77
CA GLY A 78 11.79 -16.51 -12.91
C GLY A 78 12.39 -17.92 -12.95
N GLU A 79 13.54 -18.11 -13.59
CA GLU A 79 14.24 -19.40 -13.59
C GLU A 79 14.93 -19.62 -12.25
N GLU A 80 14.65 -20.76 -11.60
CA GLU A 80 15.33 -21.17 -10.37
C GLU A 80 16.71 -21.75 -10.68
N SER A 81 17.71 -21.32 -9.92
CA SER A 81 19.08 -21.81 -10.00
C SER A 81 19.65 -22.03 -8.60
N VAL A 82 20.62 -22.93 -8.49
CA VAL A 82 21.29 -23.28 -7.23
C VAL A 82 22.78 -23.03 -7.39
N ASP A 83 23.35 -22.23 -6.50
CA ASP A 83 24.80 -22.03 -6.40
C ASP A 83 25.31 -22.58 -5.07
N LYS A 84 26.47 -23.25 -5.10
CA LYS A 84 27.20 -23.57 -3.87
C LYS A 84 28.09 -22.39 -3.48
N VAL A 85 27.71 -21.68 -2.44
CA VAL A 85 28.35 -20.43 -2.02
C VAL A 85 29.25 -20.66 -0.81
N THR A 86 30.43 -20.03 -0.79
CA THR A 86 31.33 -20.03 0.38
C THR A 86 31.67 -18.60 0.80
N GLY A 87 31.50 -18.30 2.08
CA GLY A 87 31.62 -16.95 2.64
C GLY A 87 31.43 -16.88 4.15
N VAL A 88 31.36 -15.66 4.67
CA VAL A 88 31.12 -15.37 6.11
C VAL A 88 29.68 -14.92 6.29
N ILE A 89 29.03 -15.35 7.37
CA ILE A 89 27.67 -14.87 7.70
C ILE A 89 27.78 -13.42 8.19
N LEU A 90 26.97 -12.51 7.65
CA LEU A 90 26.96 -11.09 8.02
C LEU A 90 26.86 -10.90 9.54
N ASP A 91 25.95 -11.62 10.20
CA ASP A 91 25.77 -11.58 11.65
C ASP A 91 27.02 -11.99 12.46
N THR A 92 27.96 -12.74 11.87
CA THR A 92 29.25 -13.03 12.52
C THR A 92 30.08 -11.75 12.68
N ILE A 93 30.09 -10.89 11.66
CA ILE A 93 30.78 -9.60 11.68
C ILE A 93 30.05 -8.63 12.62
N LEU A 94 28.72 -8.57 12.50
CA LEU A 94 27.89 -7.66 13.30
C LEU A 94 27.94 -7.98 14.80
N SER A 95 27.99 -9.27 15.16
CA SER A 95 28.05 -9.72 16.55
C SER A 95 29.31 -9.23 17.30
N GLU A 96 30.43 -9.02 16.60
CA GLU A 96 31.65 -8.44 17.20
C GLU A 96 31.44 -7.00 17.66
N LYS A 97 30.45 -6.30 17.08
CA LYS A 97 30.02 -4.95 17.45
C LYS A 97 28.80 -4.93 18.37
N GLY A 98 28.29 -6.11 18.77
CA GLY A 98 27.13 -6.23 19.64
C GLY A 98 25.80 -5.89 18.96
N ILE A 99 25.73 -6.01 17.64
CA ILE A 99 24.53 -5.78 16.82
C ILE A 99 24.16 -7.02 16.02
N SER A 100 22.90 -7.14 15.62
CA SER A 100 22.39 -8.16 14.69
C SER A 100 21.73 -7.50 13.48
N GLN A 101 21.80 -8.14 12.32
CA GLN A 101 21.07 -7.74 11.12
C GLN A 101 19.56 -7.59 11.40
N LYS A 102 19.05 -8.34 12.38
CA LYS A 102 17.65 -8.34 12.80
C LYS A 102 17.24 -7.09 13.58
N ASP A 103 18.20 -6.29 14.02
CA ASP A 103 17.93 -5.03 14.70
C ASP A 103 17.51 -3.92 13.72
N PHE A 104 17.64 -4.18 12.41
CA PHE A 104 17.41 -3.21 11.35
C PHE A 104 16.13 -3.53 10.57
N SER A 105 15.45 -2.49 10.09
CA SER A 105 14.28 -2.65 9.23
C SER A 105 14.65 -2.80 7.76
N VAL A 106 15.79 -2.22 7.38
CA VAL A 106 16.39 -2.32 6.05
C VAL A 106 17.90 -2.38 6.20
N ILE A 107 18.53 -3.22 5.38
CA ILE A 107 19.97 -3.16 5.13
C ILE A 107 20.15 -2.91 3.63
N ARG A 108 20.83 -1.82 3.29
CA ARG A 108 21.21 -1.51 1.91
C ARG A 108 22.60 -2.05 1.63
N PHE A 109 22.73 -2.80 0.54
CA PHE A 109 24.02 -3.26 0.01
C PHE A 109 24.38 -2.40 -1.19
N ILE A 110 25.57 -1.80 -1.18
CA ILE A 110 26.06 -0.93 -2.24
C ILE A 110 27.35 -1.52 -2.83
N ALA A 111 27.35 -1.73 -4.13
CA ALA A 111 28.52 -2.15 -4.90
C ALA A 111 29.43 -0.97 -5.24
N GLY A 112 30.70 -1.24 -5.52
CA GLY A 112 31.67 -0.22 -5.92
C GLY A 112 31.37 0.47 -7.26
N ASP A 113 30.43 -0.07 -8.06
CA ASP A 113 29.94 0.56 -9.29
C ASP A 113 28.66 1.41 -9.08
N GLY A 114 28.21 1.55 -7.83
CA GLY A 114 27.00 2.29 -7.46
C GLY A 114 25.72 1.46 -7.49
N TYR A 115 25.77 0.16 -7.82
CA TYR A 115 24.58 -0.69 -7.70
C TYR A 115 24.16 -0.83 -6.24
N ALA A 116 22.95 -0.39 -5.91
CA ALA A 116 22.37 -0.52 -4.59
C ALA A 116 21.11 -1.37 -4.57
N ILE A 117 20.92 -2.14 -3.49
CA ILE A 117 19.66 -2.83 -3.21
C ILE A 117 19.34 -2.85 -1.71
N ASP A 118 18.06 -2.68 -1.40
CA ASP A 118 17.53 -2.70 -0.04
C ASP A 118 17.00 -4.09 0.29
N VAL A 119 17.49 -4.69 1.37
CA VAL A 119 16.96 -5.94 1.92
C VAL A 119 16.03 -5.60 3.08
N THR A 120 14.77 -5.98 2.94
CA THR A 120 13.70 -5.62 3.88
C THR A 120 13.71 -6.47 5.15
N SER A 121 13.07 -5.96 6.21
CA SER A 121 12.96 -6.64 7.50
C SER A 121 12.44 -8.08 7.40
N GLU A 122 11.49 -8.37 6.50
CA GLU A 122 10.99 -9.73 6.28
C GLU A 122 12.12 -10.71 5.93
N ILE A 123 13.02 -10.31 5.02
CA ILE A 123 14.19 -11.10 4.66
C ILE A 123 15.19 -11.12 5.84
N LEU A 124 15.45 -9.96 6.46
CA LEU A 124 16.45 -9.85 7.54
C LEU A 124 16.11 -10.71 8.76
N GLN A 125 14.83 -10.86 9.10
CA GLN A 125 14.39 -11.65 10.25
C GLN A 125 14.53 -13.16 10.02
N GLU A 126 14.33 -13.61 8.78
CA GLU A 126 14.18 -15.02 8.44
C GLU A 126 15.40 -15.66 7.78
N LYS A 127 16.25 -14.86 7.12
CA LYS A 127 17.30 -15.37 6.24
C LYS A 127 18.69 -14.94 6.70
N ASP A 128 19.61 -15.90 6.72
CA ASP A 128 21.04 -15.58 6.87
C ASP A 128 21.56 -14.92 5.59
N ILE A 129 22.36 -13.87 5.75
CA ILE A 129 23.09 -13.22 4.66
C ILE A 129 24.53 -13.71 4.67
N ILE A 130 25.02 -14.22 3.54
CA ILE A 130 26.40 -14.67 3.37
C ILE A 130 27.15 -13.62 2.53
N LEU A 131 28.25 -13.10 3.07
CA LEU A 131 29.24 -12.32 2.33
C LEU A 131 30.23 -13.30 1.70
N ALA A 132 29.97 -13.65 0.44
CA ALA A 132 30.66 -14.71 -0.27
C ALA A 132 31.89 -14.22 -1.02
N TYR A 133 32.95 -15.03 -1.00
CA TYR A 133 34.15 -14.82 -1.82
C TYR A 133 34.36 -15.96 -2.82
N ALA A 134 33.53 -17.00 -2.80
CA ALA A 134 33.57 -18.10 -3.76
C ALA A 134 32.19 -18.67 -4.09
N TYR A 135 32.01 -19.03 -5.36
CA TYR A 135 30.81 -19.67 -5.92
C TYR A 135 31.23 -20.94 -6.67
N ASN A 136 30.49 -22.03 -6.46
CA ASN A 136 30.68 -23.31 -7.13
C ASN A 136 32.13 -23.81 -7.05
N GLY A 137 32.76 -23.65 -5.88
CA GLY A 137 34.14 -24.07 -5.61
C GLY A 137 35.23 -23.21 -6.26
N THR A 138 34.87 -22.07 -6.88
CA THR A 138 35.82 -21.13 -7.49
C THR A 138 35.69 -19.75 -6.87
N TYR A 139 36.82 -19.04 -6.70
CA TYR A 139 36.81 -17.65 -6.26
C TYR A 139 36.05 -16.73 -7.23
N LEU A 140 35.58 -15.60 -6.72
CA LEU A 140 34.97 -14.57 -7.55
C LEU A 140 35.96 -14.07 -8.61
N ASP A 141 35.44 -13.80 -9.81
CA ASP A 141 36.17 -13.10 -10.84
C ASP A 141 36.47 -11.65 -10.42
N GLU A 142 37.47 -11.03 -11.05
CA GLU A 142 37.95 -9.67 -10.70
C GLU A 142 36.83 -8.62 -10.65
N LYS A 143 35.80 -8.76 -11.50
CA LYS A 143 34.66 -7.84 -11.56
C LYS A 143 33.68 -8.00 -10.41
N LYS A 144 33.68 -9.15 -9.73
CA LYS A 144 32.76 -9.46 -8.62
C LYS A 144 33.46 -9.45 -7.26
N GLN A 145 34.78 -9.45 -7.22
CA GLN A 145 35.56 -9.23 -6.01
C GLN A 145 35.29 -7.83 -5.43
N PRO A 146 35.45 -7.62 -4.12
CA PRO A 146 35.97 -8.58 -3.14
C PRO A 146 34.93 -9.59 -2.64
N LEU A 147 33.70 -9.13 -2.43
CA LEU A 147 32.62 -9.92 -1.86
C LEU A 147 31.37 -9.83 -2.74
N ARG A 148 30.58 -10.90 -2.71
CA ARG A 148 29.26 -10.97 -3.29
C ARG A 148 28.25 -11.41 -2.24
N VAL A 149 27.16 -10.67 -2.10
CA VAL A 149 26.05 -11.02 -1.21
C VAL A 149 25.36 -12.29 -1.72
N ALA A 150 24.97 -13.18 -0.82
CA ALA A 150 24.15 -14.35 -1.14
C ALA A 150 23.09 -14.56 -0.04
N ILE A 151 21.84 -14.74 -0.46
CA ILE A 151 20.69 -14.92 0.42
C ILE A 151 19.83 -16.06 -0.15
N ASP A 152 19.49 -17.05 0.67
CA ASP A 152 18.78 -18.24 0.18
C ASP A 152 17.29 -18.01 -0.09
N GLY A 153 16.85 -18.40 -1.28
CA GLY A 153 15.46 -18.36 -1.72
C GLY A 153 14.97 -16.98 -2.16
N VAL A 154 15.87 -16.05 -2.49
CA VAL A 154 15.51 -14.72 -3.01
C VAL A 154 15.99 -14.53 -4.45
N ARG A 155 15.58 -13.41 -5.09
CA ARG A 155 15.98 -13.10 -6.47
C ARG A 155 17.48 -12.81 -6.58
N SER A 156 18.11 -13.17 -7.70
CA SER A 156 19.55 -12.97 -7.94
C SER A 156 20.03 -11.52 -7.83
N MET A 157 19.12 -10.56 -7.95
CA MET A 157 19.44 -9.14 -7.84
C MET A 157 19.88 -8.73 -6.42
N TYR A 158 19.42 -9.42 -5.39
CA TYR A 158 19.93 -9.23 -4.03
C TYR A 158 21.39 -9.69 -3.88
N PHE A 159 21.97 -10.34 -4.89
CA PHE A 159 23.32 -10.91 -4.82
C PHE A 159 24.35 -9.91 -5.34
N VAL A 160 24.38 -8.74 -4.67
CA VAL A 160 25.28 -7.61 -4.96
C VAL A 160 26.72 -8.09 -5.00
N ALA A 161 27.35 -7.96 -6.17
CA ALA A 161 28.77 -8.27 -6.36
C ALA A 161 29.61 -7.00 -6.26
N ASN A 162 30.92 -7.13 -6.08
CA ASN A 162 31.81 -5.98 -5.83
C ASN A 162 31.30 -5.14 -4.64
N LEU A 163 30.87 -5.82 -3.58
CA LEU A 163 30.28 -5.17 -2.41
C LEU A 163 31.29 -4.24 -1.76
N ASN A 164 30.89 -2.98 -1.56
CA ASN A 164 31.73 -1.90 -1.05
C ASN A 164 31.21 -1.30 0.27
N GLU A 165 29.90 -1.21 0.42
CA GLU A 165 29.27 -0.60 1.60
C GLU A 165 27.97 -1.32 2.01
N ILE A 166 27.71 -1.35 3.32
CA ILE A 166 26.48 -1.81 3.96
C ILE A 166 25.91 -0.68 4.80
N VAL A 167 24.71 -0.21 4.47
CA VAL A 167 24.03 0.87 5.22
C VAL A 167 22.87 0.29 6.03
N PHE A 168 22.87 0.53 7.34
CA PHE A 168 21.81 0.14 8.25
C PHE A 168 20.77 1.23 8.38
N VAL A 169 19.50 0.83 8.46
CA VAL A 169 18.46 1.84 8.52
C VAL A 169 17.20 1.39 9.30
N LYS A 170 16.58 2.33 10.06
CA LYS A 170 15.50 2.07 11.05
C LYS A 170 14.15 2.49 10.49
N LYS A 171 13.10 1.78 10.92
CA LYS A 171 11.70 1.92 10.52
C LYS A 171 11.13 3.35 10.62
N ASN A 172 11.72 4.20 11.46
CA ASN A 172 11.25 5.55 11.76
C ASN A 172 12.31 6.63 11.52
N ASP A 173 13.43 6.28 10.87
CA ASP A 173 14.42 7.29 10.48
C ASP A 173 13.92 7.98 9.22
N THR A 174 13.86 9.32 9.24
CA THR A 174 13.48 10.14 8.08
C THR A 174 14.50 10.06 6.94
N SER A 175 15.66 9.45 7.17
CA SER A 175 16.66 9.08 6.15
C SER A 175 16.44 7.67 5.56
N LEU A 176 15.36 6.99 5.97
CA LEU A 176 14.85 5.75 5.36
C LEU A 176 13.69 6.02 4.40
N PRO A 177 13.33 5.01 3.58
CA PRO A 177 12.80 5.21 2.25
C PRO A 177 11.44 5.92 2.33
N SER A 178 11.08 6.74 1.34
CA SER A 178 9.73 7.32 1.30
C SER A 178 8.63 6.25 1.30
N ASN A 179 8.95 4.96 1.23
CA ASN A 179 8.03 3.84 1.41
C ASN A 179 7.29 3.79 2.78
N THR A 180 7.72 4.50 3.84
CA THR A 180 7.00 4.46 5.14
C THR A 180 5.98 5.58 5.38
N MET A 181 5.99 6.65 4.60
CA MET A 181 4.99 7.72 4.71
C MET A 181 3.95 7.52 3.62
N ASP A 182 2.67 7.35 3.95
CA ASP A 182 1.64 7.12 2.94
C ASP A 182 1.66 8.26 1.90
N PRO A 183 1.66 7.96 0.60
CA PRO A 183 1.61 9.00 -0.41
C PRO A 183 0.35 9.84 -0.20
N LYS A 184 0.46 11.15 -0.41
CA LYS A 184 -0.68 12.08 -0.43
C LYS A 184 -1.22 12.31 -1.83
N LYS A 185 -0.41 11.95 -2.83
CA LYS A 185 -0.67 12.22 -4.24
C LYS A 185 -0.24 11.04 -5.09
N VAL A 186 -1.14 10.61 -5.98
CA VAL A 186 -0.84 9.65 -7.03
C VAL A 186 -0.89 10.37 -8.38
N ILE A 187 0.15 10.21 -9.19
CA ILE A 187 0.21 10.67 -10.59
C ILE A 187 0.14 9.45 -11.51
N ILE A 188 -0.76 9.47 -12.49
CA ILE A 188 -0.86 8.42 -13.49
C ILE A 188 0.24 8.62 -14.53
N LEU A 189 1.20 7.72 -14.53
CA LEU A 189 2.46 7.83 -15.27
C LEU A 189 2.23 7.98 -16.77
N GLU A 190 1.30 7.22 -17.34
CA GLU A 190 1.00 7.26 -18.77
C GLU A 190 0.43 8.63 -19.18
N THR A 191 -0.48 9.19 -18.41
CA THR A 191 -1.06 10.52 -18.69
C THR A 191 -0.07 11.64 -18.43
N ALA A 192 0.78 11.52 -17.40
CA ALA A 192 1.87 12.46 -17.16
C ALA A 192 2.86 12.48 -18.33
N ALA A 193 3.21 11.31 -18.88
CA ALA A 193 4.14 11.18 -20.00
C ALA A 193 3.66 11.87 -21.27
N GLU A 194 2.34 11.94 -21.51
CA GLU A 194 1.76 12.67 -22.65
C GLU A 194 2.03 14.18 -22.59
N GLN A 195 2.32 14.72 -21.40
CA GLN A 195 2.59 16.15 -21.16
C GLN A 195 4.09 16.47 -21.13
N LEU A 196 4.95 15.46 -21.19
CA LEU A 196 6.40 15.61 -21.15
C LEU A 196 6.99 15.52 -22.56
N GLN A 197 8.19 16.10 -22.72
CA GLN A 197 8.96 15.87 -23.93
C GLN A 197 9.46 14.42 -23.95
N SER A 198 9.14 13.70 -25.03
CA SER A 198 9.65 12.36 -25.29
C SER A 198 10.78 12.43 -26.33
N ASP A 199 11.86 11.68 -26.07
CA ASP A 199 13.00 11.49 -26.95
C ASP A 199 13.03 10.03 -27.46
N ILE A 200 13.68 9.81 -28.60
CA ILE A 200 13.99 8.43 -29.05
C ILE A 200 15.15 7.91 -28.21
N TYR A 201 14.94 6.76 -27.56
CA TYR A 201 15.93 6.06 -26.77
C TYR A 201 16.23 4.70 -27.39
N THR A 202 17.50 4.45 -27.70
CA THR A 202 17.94 3.16 -28.21
C THR A 202 18.15 2.18 -27.06
N TYR A 203 17.28 1.18 -26.96
CA TYR A 203 17.39 0.09 -26.01
C TYR A 203 17.66 -1.23 -26.75
N TYR A 204 18.89 -1.74 -26.63
CA TYR A 204 19.41 -2.81 -27.49
C TYR A 204 19.32 -2.42 -28.97
N ASP A 205 18.55 -3.18 -29.76
CA ASP A 205 18.33 -2.97 -31.19
C ASP A 205 16.96 -2.32 -31.47
N SER A 206 16.28 -1.81 -30.43
CA SER A 206 14.98 -1.13 -30.53
C SER A 206 15.14 0.37 -30.31
N GLU A 207 14.47 1.16 -31.14
CA GLU A 207 14.25 2.59 -30.91
C GLU A 207 12.87 2.76 -30.26
N ASP A 208 12.88 3.11 -28.97
CA ASP A 208 11.69 3.26 -28.16
C ASP A 208 11.52 4.73 -27.73
N GLN A 209 10.30 5.12 -27.33
CA GLN A 209 10.03 6.42 -26.74
C GLN A 209 10.38 6.41 -25.26
N ALA A 210 11.05 7.46 -24.79
CA ALA A 210 11.33 7.67 -23.37
C ALA A 210 11.36 9.15 -23.01
N PHE A 211 10.97 9.48 -21.78
CA PHE A 211 11.12 10.82 -21.22
C PHE A 211 12.13 10.81 -20.08
N LYS A 212 12.71 11.97 -19.77
CA LYS A 212 13.66 12.11 -18.66
C LYS A 212 12.93 12.12 -17.33
N VAL A 213 13.46 11.38 -16.36
CA VAL A 213 12.94 11.39 -14.99
C VAL A 213 13.01 12.79 -14.39
N ALA A 214 14.07 13.55 -14.67
CA ALA A 214 14.19 14.94 -14.23
C ALA A 214 13.01 15.82 -14.66
N ASP A 215 12.49 15.64 -15.87
CA ASP A 215 11.35 16.43 -16.38
C ASP A 215 10.05 16.01 -15.67
N LEU A 216 9.88 14.71 -15.40
CA LEU A 216 8.77 14.18 -14.61
C LEU A 216 8.78 14.74 -13.18
N LEU A 217 9.91 14.69 -12.48
CA LEU A 217 10.00 15.17 -11.10
C LEU A 217 9.80 16.68 -11.04
N ASN A 218 10.46 17.47 -11.91
CA ASN A 218 10.27 18.92 -11.96
C ASN A 218 8.80 19.34 -12.17
N ALA A 219 8.05 18.54 -12.95
CA ALA A 219 6.64 18.79 -13.20
C ALA A 219 5.73 18.43 -12.01
N TYR A 220 6.01 17.32 -11.32
CA TYR A 220 5.03 16.70 -10.42
C TYR A 220 5.51 16.38 -8.99
N ALA A 221 6.81 16.32 -8.74
CA ALA A 221 7.40 16.00 -7.44
C ALA A 221 8.57 16.96 -7.13
N LYS A 222 8.32 17.95 -6.26
CA LYS A 222 9.27 19.02 -5.89
C LYS A 222 9.90 18.81 -4.51
N GLU A 223 9.69 17.64 -3.94
CA GLU A 223 10.20 17.25 -2.64
C GLU A 223 11.73 17.08 -2.68
N ASP A 224 12.40 17.56 -1.65
CA ASP A 224 13.84 17.37 -1.45
C ASP A 224 14.03 16.06 -0.67
N VAL A 225 14.25 14.97 -1.41
CA VAL A 225 14.47 13.62 -0.87
C VAL A 225 15.69 13.00 -1.50
N ASP A 226 16.42 12.20 -0.72
CA ASP A 226 17.66 11.58 -1.18
C ASP A 226 17.41 10.37 -2.10
N LEU A 227 16.22 9.76 -2.00
CA LEU A 227 15.89 8.47 -2.63
C LEU A 227 14.54 8.48 -3.33
N GLY A 228 14.45 7.73 -4.41
CA GLY A 228 13.18 7.31 -5.01
C GLY A 228 13.00 5.79 -4.98
N HIS A 229 11.75 5.34 -4.86
CA HIS A 229 11.43 3.93 -4.62
C HIS A 229 10.55 3.37 -5.71
N PHE A 230 11.05 2.37 -6.40
CA PHE A 230 10.30 1.61 -7.39
C PHE A 230 9.65 0.38 -6.78
N MET A 231 8.45 0.06 -7.27
CA MET A 231 7.85 -1.27 -7.20
C MET A 231 7.46 -1.69 -8.63
N ALA A 232 7.95 -2.83 -9.07
CA ALA A 232 7.55 -3.46 -10.32
C ALA A 232 6.29 -4.32 -10.14
N SER A 233 5.59 -4.63 -11.24
CA SER A 233 4.36 -5.43 -11.19
C SER A 233 4.57 -6.87 -10.73
N ASP A 234 5.80 -7.38 -10.77
CA ASP A 234 6.16 -8.70 -10.22
C ASP A 234 6.52 -8.68 -8.73
N GLY A 235 6.30 -7.54 -8.06
CA GLY A 235 6.59 -7.32 -6.65
C GLY A 235 8.07 -7.01 -6.36
N PHE A 236 8.91 -6.83 -7.37
CA PHE A 236 10.28 -6.37 -7.14
C PHE A 236 10.31 -4.92 -6.67
N GLU A 237 10.94 -4.67 -5.52
CA GLU A 237 11.14 -3.33 -4.96
C GLU A 237 12.60 -2.91 -5.04
N LYS A 238 12.84 -1.65 -5.37
CA LYS A 238 14.19 -1.06 -5.44
C LYS A 238 14.17 0.41 -5.06
N SER A 239 15.15 0.84 -4.29
CA SER A 239 15.45 2.25 -4.07
C SER A 239 16.60 2.68 -4.97
N GLU A 240 16.58 3.94 -5.40
CA GLU A 240 17.62 4.53 -6.23
C GLU A 240 17.93 5.94 -5.73
N ASP A 241 19.22 6.31 -5.74
CA ASP A 241 19.66 7.64 -5.34
C ASP A 241 19.11 8.71 -6.29
N MET A 242 18.72 9.86 -5.74
CA MET A 242 18.13 10.95 -6.52
C MET A 242 19.06 11.41 -7.66
N ASP A 243 20.38 11.47 -7.41
CA ASP A 243 21.39 11.79 -8.41
C ASP A 243 21.44 10.80 -9.59
N VAL A 244 21.10 9.53 -9.34
CA VAL A 244 21.03 8.48 -10.37
C VAL A 244 19.69 8.57 -11.09
N LEU A 245 18.59 8.72 -10.34
CA LEU A 245 17.24 8.92 -10.87
C LEU A 245 17.17 10.09 -11.84
N MET A 246 17.71 11.26 -11.47
CA MET A 246 17.67 12.48 -12.28
C MET A 246 18.44 12.37 -13.61
N LYS A 247 19.38 11.42 -13.71
CA LYS A 247 20.10 11.11 -14.96
C LYS A 247 19.36 10.09 -15.84
N GLY A 248 18.32 9.46 -15.30
CA GLY A 248 17.61 8.38 -15.93
C GLY A 248 16.45 8.80 -16.82
N TYR A 249 15.96 7.80 -17.53
CA TYR A 249 14.87 7.86 -18.47
C TYR A 249 13.82 6.80 -18.10
N ILE A 250 12.55 7.11 -18.31
CA ILE A 250 11.47 6.13 -18.30
C ILE A 250 11.00 5.92 -19.73
N LYS A 251 11.16 4.68 -20.18
CA LYS A 251 10.74 4.21 -21.49
C LYS A 251 9.27 3.80 -21.47
N THR A 252 8.50 4.26 -22.45
CA THR A 252 7.04 4.09 -22.54
C THR A 252 6.59 3.22 -23.71
N THR A 253 7.47 2.88 -24.65
CA THR A 253 7.18 1.93 -25.74
C THR A 253 8.15 0.75 -25.79
N GLY A 254 7.77 -0.31 -26.50
CA GLY A 254 8.59 -1.51 -26.67
C GLY A 254 8.40 -2.52 -25.54
N LYS A 255 9.40 -3.38 -25.34
CA LYS A 255 9.36 -4.43 -24.32
C LYS A 255 9.63 -3.87 -22.92
N ASP A 256 9.14 -4.59 -21.91
CA ASP A 256 9.44 -4.39 -20.49
C ASP A 256 8.91 -3.06 -19.89
N ILE A 257 7.99 -2.38 -20.58
CA ILE A 257 7.48 -1.06 -20.19
C ILE A 257 6.50 -1.11 -19.00
N PRO A 258 6.40 -0.01 -18.23
CA PRO A 258 7.35 1.11 -18.20
C PRO A 258 8.71 0.66 -17.65
N LEU A 259 9.80 1.18 -18.22
CA LEU A 259 11.17 0.75 -17.87
C LEU A 259 12.04 1.94 -17.49
N PHE A 260 12.65 1.89 -16.30
CA PHE A 260 13.67 2.85 -15.88
C PHE A 260 15.05 2.37 -16.32
N THR A 261 15.82 3.29 -16.91
CA THR A 261 17.18 3.07 -17.41
C THR A 261 17.98 4.35 -17.31
N VAL A 262 19.30 4.22 -17.27
CA VAL A 262 20.24 5.34 -17.46
C VAL A 262 21.20 4.91 -18.58
N PRO A 263 21.65 5.82 -19.46
CA PRO A 263 22.45 5.47 -20.64
C PRO A 263 23.67 4.59 -20.35
N ASP A 264 24.34 4.81 -19.22
CA ASP A 264 25.58 4.12 -18.85
C ASP A 264 25.37 2.99 -17.82
N LEU A 265 24.11 2.64 -17.50
CA LEU A 265 23.83 1.61 -16.50
C LEU A 265 23.93 0.18 -17.06
N PRO A 266 24.52 -0.77 -16.31
CA PRO A 266 24.42 -2.18 -16.61
C PRO A 266 22.95 -2.63 -16.65
N LYS A 267 22.63 -3.55 -17.58
CA LYS A 267 21.26 -4.09 -17.79
C LYS A 267 20.57 -4.61 -16.53
N GLY A 268 21.34 -5.09 -15.55
CA GLY A 268 20.83 -5.58 -14.27
C GLY A 268 20.30 -4.48 -13.34
N MET A 269 20.59 -3.21 -13.64
CA MET A 269 20.17 -2.05 -12.84
C MET A 269 18.86 -1.43 -13.32
N HIS A 270 18.29 -1.95 -14.41
CA HIS A 270 17.06 -1.45 -14.99
C HIS A 270 15.87 -1.96 -14.17
N VAL A 271 14.89 -1.09 -13.93
CA VAL A 271 13.63 -1.50 -13.32
C VAL A 271 12.60 -1.65 -14.43
N LYS A 272 12.09 -2.87 -14.60
CA LYS A 272 11.15 -3.23 -15.66
C LYS A 272 9.74 -3.28 -15.11
N HIS A 273 8.75 -3.10 -15.98
CA HIS A 273 7.33 -3.21 -15.61
C HIS A 273 6.99 -2.40 -14.36
N ILE A 274 7.49 -1.16 -14.32
CA ILE A 274 7.31 -0.27 -13.18
C ILE A 274 5.82 -0.10 -12.93
N PHE A 275 5.37 -0.55 -11.77
CA PHE A 275 4.02 -0.30 -11.30
C PHE A 275 3.98 1.02 -10.53
N THR A 276 4.93 1.26 -9.61
CA THR A 276 5.03 2.55 -8.91
C THR A 276 6.46 3.08 -8.85
N LEU A 277 6.61 4.40 -8.84
CA LEU A 277 7.80 5.14 -8.42
C LEU A 277 7.38 6.17 -7.37
N LYS A 278 7.91 6.11 -6.16
CA LYS A 278 7.55 7.00 -5.05
C LYS A 278 8.70 7.95 -4.74
N ILE A 279 8.40 9.25 -4.69
CA ILE A 279 9.29 10.36 -4.36
C ILE A 279 8.61 11.19 -3.27
N GLY A 280 9.11 11.12 -2.03
CA GLY A 280 8.45 11.78 -0.89
C GLY A 280 6.97 11.37 -0.76
N ASP A 281 6.08 12.35 -0.73
CA ASP A 281 4.62 12.18 -0.62
C ASP A 281 3.94 11.94 -1.99
N THR A 282 4.70 12.02 -3.09
CA THR A 282 4.20 11.83 -4.45
C THR A 282 4.53 10.43 -4.97
N LEU A 283 3.52 9.70 -5.45
CA LEU A 283 3.66 8.39 -6.06
C LEU A 283 3.24 8.44 -7.53
N PHE A 284 4.13 8.07 -8.43
CA PHE A 284 3.82 7.83 -9.83
C PHE A 284 3.35 6.39 -10.00
N ALA A 285 2.15 6.16 -10.53
CA ALA A 285 1.58 4.84 -10.74
C ALA A 285 1.31 4.56 -12.22
N SER A 286 1.67 3.38 -12.69
CA SER A 286 1.29 2.90 -14.02
C SER A 286 -0.10 2.26 -13.97
N ALA A 287 -1.05 2.89 -14.64
CA ALA A 287 -2.41 2.36 -14.74
C ALA A 287 -2.43 1.05 -15.55
N SER A 288 -1.58 0.92 -16.57
CA SER A 288 -1.44 -0.31 -17.34
C SER A 288 -0.98 -1.50 -16.48
N GLN A 289 0.06 -1.30 -15.67
CA GLN A 289 0.53 -2.33 -14.75
C GLN A 289 -0.50 -2.64 -13.67
N GLY A 290 -1.19 -1.63 -13.15
CA GLY A 290 -2.28 -1.82 -12.17
C GLY A 290 -3.40 -2.72 -12.71
N ILE A 291 -3.90 -2.47 -13.93
CA ILE A 291 -4.95 -3.30 -14.57
C ILE A 291 -4.45 -4.73 -14.87
N GLY A 292 -3.16 -4.90 -15.15
CA GLY A 292 -2.57 -6.22 -15.38
C GLY A 292 -2.32 -7.04 -14.10
N LEU A 293 -2.01 -6.36 -12.99
CA LEU A 293 -1.67 -6.97 -11.71
C LEU A 293 -2.89 -7.26 -10.83
N LEU A 294 -3.89 -6.37 -10.85
CA LEU A 294 -5.02 -6.37 -9.94
C LEU A 294 -6.24 -7.06 -10.54
N GLU A 295 -7.23 -7.37 -9.69
CA GLU A 295 -8.47 -7.98 -10.14
C GLU A 295 -9.17 -7.10 -11.20
N GLN A 296 -9.48 -7.71 -12.34
CA GLN A 296 -10.15 -7.04 -13.44
C GLN A 296 -11.66 -7.02 -13.23
N ARG A 297 -12.26 -5.86 -13.49
CA ARG A 297 -13.69 -5.62 -13.43
C ARG A 297 -14.17 -5.02 -14.75
N THR A 298 -15.31 -5.50 -15.22
CA THR A 298 -15.99 -4.91 -16.38
C THR A 298 -17.10 -3.97 -15.91
N MET A 299 -17.10 -2.73 -16.40
CA MET A 299 -18.17 -1.76 -16.17
C MET A 299 -18.55 -1.05 -17.46
N SER A 300 -19.83 -1.07 -17.82
CA SER A 300 -20.34 -0.45 -19.06
C SER A 300 -19.56 -0.85 -20.33
N GLY A 301 -19.08 -2.10 -20.39
CA GLY A 301 -18.30 -2.63 -21.52
C GLY A 301 -16.81 -2.25 -21.52
N LYS A 302 -16.33 -1.55 -20.48
CA LYS A 302 -14.91 -1.24 -20.27
C LYS A 302 -14.29 -2.20 -19.27
N VAL A 303 -13.12 -2.71 -19.59
CA VAL A 303 -12.32 -3.55 -18.69
C VAL A 303 -11.30 -2.66 -17.99
N GLY A 304 -11.26 -2.74 -16.67
CA GLY A 304 -10.33 -1.99 -15.82
C GLY A 304 -10.12 -2.71 -14.50
N THR A 305 -9.58 -2.01 -13.51
CA THR A 305 -9.48 -2.51 -12.14
C THR A 305 -10.20 -1.58 -11.18
N SER A 306 -10.67 -2.13 -10.06
CA SER A 306 -11.44 -1.39 -9.04
C SER A 306 -10.57 -0.28 -8.43
N LEU A 307 -11.11 0.92 -8.26
CA LEU A 307 -10.33 2.04 -7.71
C LEU A 307 -9.93 1.79 -6.26
N ASP A 308 -10.81 1.25 -5.42
CA ASP A 308 -10.46 0.91 -4.03
C ASP A 308 -9.27 -0.03 -3.95
N ILE A 309 -9.27 -1.12 -4.73
CA ILE A 309 -8.15 -2.07 -4.80
C ILE A 309 -6.88 -1.39 -5.31
N PHE A 310 -7.00 -0.54 -6.34
CA PHE A 310 -5.85 0.20 -6.88
C PHE A 310 -5.27 1.16 -5.83
N MET A 311 -6.13 1.93 -5.15
CA MET A 311 -5.78 2.92 -4.13
C MET A 311 -5.15 2.26 -2.91
N ASP A 312 -5.73 1.15 -2.43
CA ASP A 312 -5.17 0.32 -1.37
C ASP A 312 -3.79 -0.21 -1.75
N LYS A 313 -3.63 -0.69 -2.99
CA LYS A 313 -2.36 -1.25 -3.46
C LYS A 313 -1.24 -0.19 -3.57
N VAL A 314 -1.57 1.05 -3.94
CA VAL A 314 -0.60 2.15 -3.98
C VAL A 314 -0.45 2.87 -2.63
N GLY A 315 -1.24 2.51 -1.63
CA GLY A 315 -1.17 3.06 -0.27
C GLY A 315 -1.76 4.46 -0.10
N LEU A 316 -2.57 4.94 -1.05
CA LEU A 316 -3.15 6.29 -0.98
C LEU A 316 -4.40 6.31 -0.09
N THR A 317 -4.23 6.72 1.16
CA THR A 317 -5.30 6.71 2.18
C THR A 317 -5.81 8.11 2.50
N GLY A 318 -7.12 8.32 2.37
CA GLY A 318 -7.81 9.57 2.70
C GLY A 318 -9.31 9.33 2.81
N GLU A 319 -10.05 10.30 3.34
CA GLU A 319 -11.52 10.24 3.38
C GLU A 319 -12.15 10.81 2.11
N ASP A 320 -11.54 11.84 1.54
CA ASP A 320 -11.93 12.46 0.27
C ASP A 320 -10.71 12.64 -0.64
N TYR A 321 -10.95 12.55 -1.94
CA TYR A 321 -9.92 12.54 -2.96
C TYR A 321 -10.28 13.49 -4.11
N VAL A 322 -9.34 14.32 -4.53
CA VAL A 322 -9.47 15.15 -5.73
C VAL A 322 -8.88 14.42 -6.92
N PHE A 323 -9.72 14.08 -7.89
CA PHE A 323 -9.33 13.46 -9.15
C PHE A 323 -9.14 14.58 -10.19
N THR A 324 -7.96 14.68 -10.78
CA THR A 324 -7.63 15.70 -11.78
C THR A 324 -7.33 15.05 -13.13
N SER A 325 -7.99 15.49 -14.19
CA SER A 325 -7.70 15.16 -15.58
C SER A 325 -6.50 15.95 -16.11
N GLY A 326 -5.83 15.42 -17.13
CA GLY A 326 -4.77 16.12 -17.86
C GLY A 326 -5.21 17.43 -18.53
N ASP A 327 -6.51 17.63 -18.77
CA ASP A 327 -7.07 18.89 -19.27
C ASP A 327 -7.45 19.90 -18.17
N GLY A 328 -7.22 19.55 -16.91
CA GLY A 328 -7.53 20.37 -15.73
C GLY A 328 -8.95 20.20 -15.19
N TYR A 329 -9.78 19.31 -15.76
CA TYR A 329 -11.05 18.92 -15.12
C TYR A 329 -10.79 18.29 -13.75
N GLN A 330 -11.54 18.70 -12.72
CA GLN A 330 -11.42 18.18 -11.36
C GLN A 330 -12.77 17.73 -10.81
N VAL A 331 -12.74 16.67 -10.02
CA VAL A 331 -13.89 16.20 -9.25
C VAL A 331 -13.44 15.60 -7.92
N GLU A 332 -14.18 15.88 -6.86
CA GLU A 332 -13.96 15.30 -5.55
C GLU A 332 -14.76 14.01 -5.39
N ILE A 333 -14.11 12.97 -4.88
CA ILE A 333 -14.63 11.62 -4.72
C ILE A 333 -14.33 11.15 -3.31
N SER A 334 -15.37 10.88 -2.52
CA SER A 334 -15.22 10.28 -1.21
C SER A 334 -14.75 8.83 -1.27
N LYS A 335 -14.00 8.38 -0.27
CA LYS A 335 -13.48 7.02 -0.10
C LYS A 335 -14.53 5.93 -0.29
N ASN A 336 -15.73 6.15 0.24
CA ASN A 336 -16.85 5.22 0.15
C ASN A 336 -17.37 4.99 -1.29
N HIS A 337 -16.95 5.81 -2.26
CA HIS A 337 -17.30 5.69 -3.65
C HIS A 337 -16.24 4.96 -4.49
N LEU A 338 -15.02 4.75 -3.96
CA LEU A 338 -13.93 4.12 -4.71
C LEU A 338 -14.29 2.70 -5.18
N ASN A 339 -14.96 1.91 -4.35
CA ASN A 339 -15.40 0.54 -4.70
C ASN A 339 -16.46 0.48 -5.81
N ARG A 340 -16.99 1.63 -6.25
CA ARG A 340 -17.95 1.77 -7.36
C ARG A 340 -17.29 2.23 -8.65
N GLY A 341 -16.01 2.60 -8.58
CA GLY A 341 -15.23 3.08 -9.69
C GLY A 341 -14.29 2.02 -10.25
N ILE A 342 -13.92 2.19 -11.52
CA ILE A 342 -12.77 1.52 -12.11
C ILE A 342 -11.84 2.55 -12.75
N ILE A 343 -10.54 2.29 -12.70
CA ILE A 343 -9.57 2.87 -13.64
C ILE A 343 -9.47 1.94 -14.86
N TYR A 344 -9.56 2.51 -16.05
CA TYR A 344 -9.65 1.75 -17.31
C TYR A 344 -8.95 2.49 -18.46
N LEU A 345 -8.61 1.74 -19.51
CA LEU A 345 -8.14 2.30 -20.78
C LEU A 345 -9.33 2.58 -21.70
N ASP A 346 -9.46 3.82 -22.16
CA ASP A 346 -10.55 4.23 -23.05
C ASP A 346 -10.26 3.98 -24.54
N ASP A 347 -11.25 4.26 -25.40
CA ASP A 347 -11.12 3.99 -26.85
C ASP A 347 -10.16 4.97 -27.56
N SER A 348 -9.82 6.09 -26.93
CA SER A 348 -8.79 7.03 -27.39
C SER A 348 -7.38 6.62 -26.98
N GLY A 349 -7.24 5.57 -26.17
CA GLY A 349 -5.95 5.13 -25.64
C GLY A 349 -5.50 5.89 -24.39
N GLN A 350 -6.40 6.67 -23.76
CA GLN A 350 -6.11 7.38 -22.51
C GLN A 350 -6.68 6.61 -21.31
N TYR A 351 -6.01 6.72 -20.16
CA TYR A 351 -6.54 6.17 -18.92
C TYR A 351 -7.61 7.10 -18.36
N GLY A 352 -8.73 6.51 -17.95
CA GLY A 352 -9.84 7.23 -17.36
C GLY A 352 -10.35 6.53 -16.11
N VAL A 353 -11.16 7.26 -15.37
CA VAL A 353 -11.92 6.78 -14.24
C VAL A 353 -13.40 6.87 -14.59
N MET A 354 -14.13 5.79 -14.33
CA MET A 354 -15.58 5.82 -14.42
C MET A 354 -16.19 5.14 -13.20
N PHE A 355 -17.38 5.59 -12.84
CA PHE A 355 -18.17 5.04 -11.76
C PHE A 355 -19.45 4.37 -12.31
N ASP A 356 -20.05 3.53 -11.49
CA ASP A 356 -21.34 2.95 -11.81
C ASP A 356 -22.45 4.03 -11.93
N LYS A 357 -23.64 3.61 -12.38
CA LYS A 357 -24.75 4.52 -12.68
C LYS A 357 -25.31 5.27 -11.46
N SER A 358 -24.91 4.89 -10.25
CA SER A 358 -25.38 5.55 -9.04
C SER A 358 -24.74 6.91 -8.83
N LEU A 359 -23.54 7.13 -9.39
CA LEU A 359 -22.85 8.39 -9.30
C LEU A 359 -23.13 9.23 -10.56
N PRO A 360 -23.21 10.57 -10.44
CA PRO A 360 -23.39 11.45 -11.59
C PRO A 360 -22.33 11.19 -12.66
N LYS A 361 -22.69 11.28 -13.94
CA LYS A 361 -21.71 11.09 -15.03
C LYS A 361 -20.51 12.05 -14.95
N SER A 362 -20.68 13.19 -14.30
CA SER A 362 -19.60 14.15 -14.04
C SER A 362 -18.52 13.58 -13.12
N THR A 363 -18.77 12.55 -12.31
CA THR A 363 -17.70 11.93 -11.51
C THR A 363 -16.70 11.14 -12.36
N GLY A 364 -17.04 10.81 -13.61
CA GLY A 364 -16.10 10.20 -14.54
C GLY A 364 -15.03 11.19 -15.00
N VAL A 365 -13.77 10.78 -14.92
CA VAL A 365 -12.61 11.58 -15.33
C VAL A 365 -11.94 10.90 -16.52
N LYS A 366 -11.91 11.56 -17.68
CA LYS A 366 -11.13 11.08 -18.83
C LYS A 366 -9.71 11.62 -18.74
N GLY A 367 -8.72 10.87 -19.19
CA GLY A 367 -7.33 11.29 -19.11
C GLY A 367 -6.91 11.61 -17.67
N ILE A 368 -7.21 10.70 -16.73
CA ILE A 368 -6.90 10.90 -15.30
C ILE A 368 -5.39 11.12 -15.14
N LEU A 369 -5.01 12.28 -14.59
CA LEU A 369 -3.62 12.66 -14.36
C LEU A 369 -3.22 12.46 -12.89
N SER A 370 -4.04 12.92 -11.95
CA SER A 370 -3.73 12.79 -10.52
C SER A 370 -4.93 12.41 -9.66
N ILE A 371 -4.62 11.77 -8.53
CA ILE A 371 -5.54 11.53 -7.42
C ILE A 371 -4.84 12.02 -6.15
N GLU A 372 -5.43 12.99 -5.47
CA GLU A 372 -4.83 13.67 -4.32
C GLU A 372 -5.75 13.57 -3.10
N VAL A 373 -5.20 13.33 -1.91
CA VAL A 373 -5.98 13.44 -0.68
C VAL A 373 -6.39 14.90 -0.49
N SER A 374 -7.68 15.14 -0.25
CA SER A 374 -8.20 16.49 0.03
C SER A 374 -7.78 16.91 1.45
N ASP A 375 -6.93 17.93 1.58
CA ASP A 375 -6.42 18.41 2.87
C ASP A 375 -7.24 19.58 3.47
N ASP A 376 -8.33 20.01 2.84
CA ASP A 376 -9.02 21.26 3.23
C ASP A 376 -10.23 21.07 4.16
N ALA A 377 -9.95 21.29 5.44
CA ALA A 377 -10.75 22.25 6.22
C ALA A 377 -10.57 23.67 5.65
N ASN A 378 -11.15 23.97 4.47
CA ASN A 378 -11.48 25.30 3.93
C ASN A 378 -11.83 25.20 2.43
N GLY A 379 -13.11 25.02 2.09
CA GLY A 379 -13.55 24.98 0.69
C GLY A 379 -13.49 26.32 -0.04
N VAL A 380 -13.42 26.26 -1.39
CA VAL A 380 -14.06 27.24 -2.28
C VAL A 380 -14.61 26.57 -3.54
N ASP A 381 -15.93 26.69 -3.65
CA ASP A 381 -16.87 26.64 -4.77
C ASP A 381 -16.34 26.88 -6.21
N ARG A 382 -16.78 26.03 -7.17
CA ARG A 382 -17.11 26.25 -8.61
C ARG A 382 -17.03 24.93 -9.40
N ALA A 383 -17.99 24.47 -10.21
CA ALA A 383 -19.32 24.96 -10.56
C ALA A 383 -20.17 23.79 -11.06
N VAL A 384 -21.39 23.69 -10.54
CA VAL A 384 -22.51 22.97 -11.16
C VAL A 384 -23.07 23.83 -12.31
N LYS A 385 -23.25 23.23 -13.48
CA LYS A 385 -24.30 23.66 -14.42
C LYS A 385 -25.23 22.48 -14.71
N ASP A 386 -26.41 22.64 -14.15
CA ASP A 386 -27.65 21.90 -14.30
C ASP A 386 -28.06 21.79 -15.78
N ASP A 387 -28.52 20.61 -16.19
CA ASP A 387 -29.63 20.51 -17.13
C ASP A 387 -30.40 19.20 -16.87
N THR A 388 -31.64 19.41 -16.42
CA THR A 388 -32.60 18.45 -15.91
C THR A 388 -33.32 17.72 -17.05
N LYS A 389 -33.60 16.40 -16.90
CA LYS A 389 -34.95 15.79 -17.09
C LYS A 389 -35.00 14.25 -16.92
N LYS A 390 -35.78 13.85 -15.90
CA LYS A 390 -36.78 12.74 -15.79
C LYS A 390 -36.61 11.46 -16.63
N ASN A 391 -36.50 10.31 -15.95
CA ASN A 391 -37.67 9.43 -15.69
C ASN A 391 -37.34 8.24 -14.75
N GLU A 392 -38.13 8.17 -13.68
CA GLU A 392 -38.77 7.03 -12.99
C GLU A 392 -38.22 5.59 -13.12
N THR A 393 -37.77 5.12 -11.94
CA THR A 393 -38.21 3.94 -11.17
C THR A 393 -37.87 2.52 -11.66
N SER A 394 -36.96 1.86 -10.92
CA SER A 394 -37.21 0.54 -10.33
C SER A 394 -36.31 0.36 -9.10
N SER A 395 -36.96 -0.02 -8.00
CA SER A 395 -36.43 -0.15 -6.65
C SER A 395 -35.55 -1.39 -6.52
N ASP A 396 -34.32 -1.20 -6.07
CA ASP A 396 -33.61 -2.23 -5.31
C ASP A 396 -33.17 -1.59 -4.00
N ASN A 397 -33.64 -2.17 -2.90
CA ASN A 397 -33.70 -1.56 -1.58
C ASN A 397 -32.31 -1.64 -0.91
N GLN A 398 -31.36 -0.85 -1.41
CA GLN A 398 -30.05 -0.74 -0.79
C GLN A 398 -30.10 0.32 0.30
N GLU A 399 -30.18 -0.19 1.53
CA GLU A 399 -30.31 0.56 2.75
C GLU A 399 -29.04 1.35 3.09
N ILE A 400 -29.12 2.69 3.07
CA ILE A 400 -27.99 3.59 3.31
C ILE A 400 -27.76 3.75 4.83
N PRO A 401 -26.53 3.56 5.35
CA PRO A 401 -26.22 3.74 6.76
C PRO A 401 -26.15 5.23 7.14
N TRP A 402 -26.57 5.56 8.36
CA TRP A 402 -26.44 6.90 8.95
C TRP A 402 -25.99 6.79 10.42
N THR A 403 -25.37 7.85 10.91
CA THR A 403 -24.90 7.99 12.30
C THR A 403 -25.19 9.40 12.81
N ILE A 404 -25.69 9.51 14.04
CA ILE A 404 -25.87 10.77 14.77
C ILE A 404 -25.05 10.70 16.06
N THR A 405 -24.24 11.72 16.33
CA THR A 405 -23.50 11.84 17.60
C THR A 405 -24.38 12.55 18.64
N VAL A 406 -24.58 11.93 19.80
CA VAL A 406 -25.27 12.53 20.94
C VAL A 406 -24.25 12.89 22.01
N GLU A 407 -24.12 14.17 22.35
CA GLU A 407 -23.17 14.70 23.34
C GLU A 407 -23.91 15.28 24.56
N GLY A 408 -23.19 15.56 25.64
CA GLY A 408 -23.75 16.09 26.88
C GLY A 408 -24.34 15.02 27.80
N LEU A 409 -23.98 13.75 27.58
CA LEU A 409 -24.38 12.63 28.43
C LEU A 409 -23.46 12.53 29.65
N SER A 410 -23.97 11.93 30.73
CA SER A 410 -23.19 11.76 31.97
C SER A 410 -21.90 10.94 31.82
N ASP A 411 -21.84 10.09 30.80
CA ASP A 411 -20.71 9.22 30.44
C ASP A 411 -19.95 9.69 29.18
N GLY A 412 -20.26 10.88 28.66
CA GLY A 412 -19.57 11.50 27.53
C GLY A 412 -20.46 11.68 26.29
N SER A 413 -20.08 11.01 25.20
CA SER A 413 -20.79 11.05 23.92
C SER A 413 -21.16 9.65 23.43
N PHE A 414 -22.18 9.58 22.59
CA PHE A 414 -22.73 8.34 22.07
C PHE A 414 -23.03 8.42 20.58
N GLU A 415 -22.61 7.42 19.81
CA GLU A 415 -22.97 7.32 18.39
C GLU A 415 -24.25 6.49 18.21
N LEU A 416 -25.33 7.14 17.81
CA LEU A 416 -26.57 6.49 17.38
C LEU A 416 -26.47 6.16 15.89
N THR A 417 -26.15 4.90 15.57
CA THR A 417 -26.13 4.41 14.19
C THR A 417 -27.49 3.84 13.78
N LYS A 418 -27.74 3.75 12.47
CA LYS A 418 -28.92 3.11 11.91
C LYS A 418 -29.20 1.72 12.50
N ASP A 419 -28.24 0.80 12.41
CA ASP A 419 -28.36 -0.57 12.94
C ASP A 419 -28.67 -0.60 14.44
N ARG A 420 -28.22 0.42 15.17
CA ARG A 420 -28.44 0.51 16.61
C ARG A 420 -29.85 1.01 16.90
N ALA A 421 -30.29 2.04 16.20
CA ALA A 421 -31.65 2.55 16.29
C ALA A 421 -32.67 1.45 15.91
N GLU A 422 -32.47 0.75 14.80
CA GLU A 422 -33.38 -0.31 14.34
C GLU A 422 -33.49 -1.50 15.30
N ARG A 423 -32.43 -1.80 16.06
CA ARG A 423 -32.43 -2.88 17.05
C ARG A 423 -32.96 -2.49 18.42
N LYS A 424 -33.01 -1.19 18.73
CA LYS A 424 -33.22 -0.71 20.12
C LYS A 424 -34.38 0.26 20.28
N LEU A 425 -34.87 0.84 19.19
CA LEU A 425 -35.91 1.87 19.19
C LEU A 425 -37.03 1.46 18.22
N GLU A 426 -38.26 1.85 18.55
CA GLU A 426 -39.40 1.66 17.68
C GLU A 426 -39.56 2.86 16.75
N ARG A 427 -40.00 2.59 15.51
CA ARG A 427 -40.31 3.67 14.56
C ARG A 427 -41.71 4.22 14.85
N ALA A 428 -41.85 5.53 14.79
CA ALA A 428 -43.10 6.24 14.89
C ALA A 428 -43.38 7.02 13.59
N GLN A 429 -44.66 7.25 13.33
CA GLN A 429 -45.12 8.03 12.19
C GLN A 429 -45.62 9.40 12.65
N LEU A 430 -45.44 10.39 11.79
CA LEU A 430 -45.96 11.74 11.98
C LEU A 430 -46.53 12.26 10.66
N HIS A 431 -47.79 12.67 10.69
CA HIS A 431 -48.41 13.41 9.60
C HIS A 431 -48.25 14.90 9.84
N THR A 432 -47.78 15.65 8.83
CA THR A 432 -47.59 17.10 8.92
C THR A 432 -48.31 17.81 7.78
N GLU A 433 -48.92 18.96 8.08
CA GLU A 433 -49.54 19.82 7.07
C GLU A 433 -48.85 21.19 7.07
N ARG A 434 -48.27 21.58 5.93
CA ARG A 434 -47.50 22.81 5.77
C ARG A 434 -48.12 23.73 4.74
N VAL A 435 -48.21 25.02 5.05
CA VAL A 435 -48.57 26.03 4.05
C VAL A 435 -47.30 26.67 3.51
N LYS A 436 -46.97 26.43 2.23
CA LYS A 436 -45.88 27.10 1.51
C LYS A 436 -46.45 27.68 0.22
N ASP A 437 -46.24 28.98 0.01
CA ASP A 437 -46.73 29.72 -1.16
C ASP A 437 -48.26 29.58 -1.36
N ASP A 438 -49.05 29.73 -0.29
CA ASP A 438 -50.51 29.54 -0.25
C ASP A 438 -51.00 28.14 -0.65
N LYS A 439 -50.11 27.16 -0.71
CA LYS A 439 -50.43 25.74 -0.96
C LYS A 439 -50.19 24.91 0.28
N LYS A 440 -51.21 24.11 0.64
CA LYS A 440 -51.11 23.05 1.65
C LYS A 440 -50.32 21.88 1.05
N ASN A 441 -49.21 21.53 1.70
CA ASN A 441 -48.38 20.37 1.41
C ASN A 441 -48.48 19.44 2.62
N GLU A 442 -49.08 18.27 2.39
CA GLU A 442 -49.17 17.21 3.39
C GLU A 442 -48.00 16.26 3.20
N GLU A 443 -47.33 15.90 4.29
CA GLU A 443 -46.16 15.03 4.30
C GLU A 443 -46.27 14.05 5.48
N ASP A 444 -46.18 12.76 5.18
CA ASP A 444 -46.06 11.68 6.16
C ASP A 444 -44.59 11.38 6.42
N TRP A 445 -44.19 11.27 7.67
CA TRP A 445 -42.82 11.01 8.10
C TRP A 445 -42.77 9.76 8.94
N GLU A 446 -41.70 8.99 8.81
CA GLU A 446 -41.41 7.83 9.65
C GLU A 446 -39.99 7.95 10.22
N GLY A 447 -39.83 7.72 11.52
CA GLY A 447 -38.58 7.98 12.23
C GLY A 447 -38.54 7.46 13.64
N TYR A 448 -37.55 7.90 14.41
CA TYR A 448 -37.41 7.61 15.84
C TYR A 448 -37.79 8.84 16.65
N ARG A 449 -38.60 8.68 17.69
CA ARG A 449 -38.95 9.80 18.58
C ARG A 449 -37.71 10.26 19.32
N VAL A 450 -37.49 11.57 19.38
CA VAL A 450 -36.33 12.14 20.09
C VAL A 450 -36.38 11.75 21.58
N LEU A 451 -37.56 11.74 22.20
CA LEU A 451 -37.72 11.32 23.60
C LEU A 451 -37.35 9.83 23.84
N ASP A 452 -37.63 8.95 22.88
CA ASP A 452 -37.26 7.52 22.99
C ASP A 452 -35.75 7.33 22.88
N VAL A 453 -35.08 8.12 22.02
CA VAL A 453 -33.62 8.16 21.93
C VAL A 453 -33.02 8.62 23.26
N LEU A 454 -33.52 9.71 23.84
CA LEU A 454 -33.04 10.22 25.12
C LEU A 454 -33.25 9.22 26.26
N TYR A 455 -34.42 8.57 26.32
CA TYR A 455 -34.72 7.54 27.31
C TYR A 455 -33.80 6.31 27.17
N PHE A 456 -33.52 5.88 25.93
CA PHE A 456 -32.57 4.81 25.65
C PHE A 456 -31.16 5.15 26.17
N LEU A 457 -30.75 6.41 26.03
CA LEU A 457 -29.47 6.94 26.51
C LEU A 457 -29.46 7.33 28.00
N LYS A 458 -30.53 7.00 28.75
CA LYS A 458 -30.65 7.29 30.19
C LYS A 458 -30.58 8.79 30.52
N VAL A 459 -31.03 9.64 29.61
CA VAL A 459 -31.23 11.07 29.87
C VAL A 459 -32.59 11.22 30.56
N GLU A 460 -32.56 11.42 31.88
CA GLU A 460 -33.78 11.57 32.70
C GLU A 460 -34.32 13.01 32.68
N ASP A 461 -33.46 14.01 32.45
CA ASP A 461 -33.83 15.41 32.38
C ASP A 461 -32.89 16.18 31.43
N PHE A 462 -33.39 17.22 30.78
CA PHE A 462 -32.64 18.15 29.93
C PHE A 462 -33.38 19.51 29.91
N ASN A 463 -32.63 20.60 29.77
CA ASN A 463 -33.20 21.94 29.62
C ASN A 463 -33.36 22.29 28.13
N THR A 464 -32.31 22.04 27.35
CA THR A 464 -32.32 22.31 25.90
C THR A 464 -31.63 21.20 25.13
N LEU A 465 -32.06 21.00 23.87
CA LEU A 465 -31.36 20.20 22.88
C LEU A 465 -30.84 21.11 21.78
N VAL A 466 -29.56 20.97 21.46
CA VAL A 466 -28.99 21.60 20.28
C VAL A 466 -28.92 20.56 19.17
N ILE A 467 -29.61 20.83 18.06
CA ILE A 467 -29.64 19.94 16.90
C ILE A 467 -28.81 20.56 15.80
N ILE A 468 -27.80 19.83 15.34
CA ILE A 468 -26.82 20.31 14.36
C ILE A 468 -26.90 19.42 13.12
N ALA A 469 -27.06 20.06 11.96
CA ALA A 469 -27.00 19.43 10.64
C ALA A 469 -25.55 19.19 10.19
N LYS A 470 -25.38 18.35 9.16
CA LYS A 470 -24.09 18.14 8.51
C LYS A 470 -23.48 19.40 7.91
N ASP A 471 -24.32 20.32 7.41
CA ASP A 471 -23.89 21.61 6.83
C ASP A 471 -23.54 22.67 7.90
N GLY A 472 -23.60 22.31 9.18
CA GLY A 472 -23.35 23.21 10.31
C GLY A 472 -24.54 24.08 10.69
N PHE A 473 -25.71 23.93 10.06
CA PHE A 473 -26.93 24.59 10.52
C PHE A 473 -27.33 24.05 11.90
N GLU A 474 -27.59 24.94 12.83
CA GLU A 474 -27.88 24.62 14.23
C GLU A 474 -29.21 25.26 14.65
N ILE A 475 -30.01 24.50 15.39
CA ILE A 475 -31.13 25.04 16.17
C ILE A 475 -31.03 24.59 17.63
N GLU A 476 -31.59 25.40 18.52
CA GLU A 476 -31.76 25.05 19.92
C GLU A 476 -33.26 24.89 20.21
N LEU A 477 -33.63 23.74 20.77
CA LEU A 477 -34.99 23.41 21.19
C LEU A 477 -35.06 23.40 22.72
N SER A 478 -36.04 24.09 23.29
CA SER A 478 -36.33 23.97 24.72
C SER A 478 -37.00 22.63 25.03
N LYS A 479 -37.00 22.23 26.30
CA LYS A 479 -37.73 21.05 26.76
C LYS A 479 -39.20 21.07 26.35
N GLU A 480 -39.82 22.25 26.34
CA GLU A 480 -41.21 22.45 25.95
C GLU A 480 -41.43 22.32 24.43
N ASP A 481 -40.39 22.52 23.62
CA ASP A 481 -40.46 22.36 22.16
C ASP A 481 -40.27 20.91 21.71
N VAL A 482 -39.80 20.01 22.58
CA VAL A 482 -39.57 18.59 22.28
C VAL A 482 -40.71 17.76 22.88
N ASP A 483 -41.67 17.38 22.04
CA ASP A 483 -42.86 16.62 22.43
C ASP A 483 -42.82 15.14 21.96
N GLU A 484 -43.90 14.40 22.23
CA GLU A 484 -44.04 12.99 21.81
C GLU A 484 -44.09 12.79 20.28
N GLU A 485 -44.26 13.87 19.52
CA GLU A 485 -44.36 13.87 18.06
C GLU A 485 -43.06 14.34 17.39
N THR A 486 -42.06 14.80 18.17
CA THR A 486 -40.77 15.24 17.63
C THR A 486 -39.93 14.05 17.16
N LEU A 487 -39.66 13.99 15.86
CA LEU A 487 -39.04 12.85 15.17
C LEU A 487 -37.65 13.17 14.62
N LEU A 488 -36.77 12.18 14.70
CA LEU A 488 -35.65 11.96 13.79
C LEU A 488 -36.16 11.09 12.63
N ALA A 489 -36.69 11.72 11.60
CA ALA A 489 -37.29 11.07 10.45
C ALA A 489 -36.22 10.47 9.52
N VAL A 490 -36.46 9.25 9.06
CA VAL A 490 -35.61 8.49 8.13
C VAL A 490 -36.35 8.07 6.85
N ALA A 491 -37.65 8.34 6.77
CA ALA A 491 -38.44 8.20 5.56
C ALA A 491 -39.51 9.31 5.47
N LYS A 492 -39.89 9.64 4.24
CA LYS A 492 -40.91 10.61 3.89
C LYS A 492 -41.85 10.04 2.84
N ASN A 493 -43.15 10.07 3.10
CA ASN A 493 -44.21 9.52 2.26
C ASN A 493 -43.91 8.05 1.87
N GLU A 494 -43.56 7.23 2.87
CA GLU A 494 -43.14 5.83 2.73
C GLU A 494 -41.84 5.61 1.92
N VAL A 495 -41.16 6.68 1.49
CA VAL A 495 -39.89 6.61 0.76
C VAL A 495 -38.75 6.90 1.73
N PRO A 496 -37.77 5.98 1.91
CA PRO A 496 -36.59 6.23 2.72
C PRO A 496 -35.87 7.51 2.29
N LEU A 497 -35.38 8.26 3.26
CA LEU A 497 -34.49 9.38 2.99
C LEU A 497 -33.15 8.82 2.54
N ILE A 498 -32.92 8.90 1.24
CA ILE A 498 -31.71 8.38 0.59
C ILE A 498 -30.69 9.47 0.23
N ASP A 499 -31.07 10.73 0.45
CA ASP A 499 -30.21 11.88 0.24
C ASP A 499 -29.11 11.88 1.32
N PRO A 500 -27.82 11.75 0.97
CA PRO A 500 -26.71 11.74 1.94
C PRO A 500 -26.69 12.95 2.87
N ASP A 501 -27.16 14.10 2.38
CA ASP A 501 -27.25 15.35 3.12
C ASP A 501 -28.54 15.45 3.95
N ASN A 502 -29.41 14.44 3.85
CA ASN A 502 -30.67 14.38 4.56
C ASN A 502 -31.11 12.96 4.94
N LEU A 503 -30.18 12.07 5.29
CA LEU A 503 -30.50 10.68 5.68
C LEU A 503 -31.32 10.60 6.97
N VAL A 504 -31.14 11.60 7.84
CA VAL A 504 -31.98 11.81 9.02
C VAL A 504 -32.38 13.27 9.07
N GLN A 505 -33.66 13.53 9.29
CA GLN A 505 -34.23 14.86 9.35
C GLN A 505 -34.96 15.07 10.68
N LEU A 506 -34.70 16.16 11.37
CA LEU A 506 -35.54 16.57 12.49
C LEU A 506 -36.86 17.14 11.95
N VAL A 507 -37.96 16.58 12.43
CA VAL A 507 -39.33 16.93 12.03
C VAL A 507 -40.18 17.12 13.28
N GLN A 508 -40.94 18.21 13.32
CA GLN A 508 -41.87 18.53 14.40
C GLN A 508 -43.25 18.85 13.83
N ASN A 509 -44.31 18.58 14.60
CA ASN A 509 -45.68 18.93 14.23
C ASN A 509 -45.96 20.42 14.46
N THR A 510 -45.27 21.27 13.70
CA THR A 510 -45.41 22.73 13.77
C THR A 510 -45.83 23.28 12.41
N THR A 511 -46.61 24.35 12.43
CA THR A 511 -47.05 25.03 11.19
C THR A 511 -45.89 25.73 10.48
N TYR A 512 -44.76 25.93 11.16
CA TYR A 512 -43.60 26.67 10.64
C TYR A 512 -42.36 25.79 10.55
N ALA A 513 -41.80 25.66 9.34
CA ALA A 513 -40.67 24.80 9.02
C ALA A 513 -39.31 25.26 9.57
N SER A 514 -39.27 26.38 10.30
CA SER A 514 -38.01 26.99 10.79
C SER A 514 -37.27 26.14 11.82
N THR A 515 -37.94 25.14 12.39
CA THR A 515 -37.35 24.24 13.40
C THR A 515 -37.02 22.86 12.85
N TRP A 516 -37.15 22.64 11.53
CA TRP A 516 -36.79 21.35 10.93
C TRP A 516 -35.36 21.40 10.43
N VAL A 517 -34.60 20.35 10.74
CA VAL A 517 -33.17 20.28 10.46
C VAL A 517 -32.91 19.12 9.51
N LYS A 518 -32.45 19.41 8.30
CA LYS A 518 -32.05 18.38 7.35
C LYS A 518 -30.65 17.86 7.68
N GLY A 519 -30.44 16.57 7.50
CA GLY A 519 -29.14 15.96 7.68
C GLY A 519 -28.63 16.07 9.12
N VAL A 520 -29.47 15.75 10.10
CA VAL A 520 -29.06 15.76 11.51
C VAL A 520 -27.82 14.88 11.68
N SER A 521 -26.74 15.48 12.17
CA SER A 521 -25.46 14.82 12.40
C SER A 521 -25.09 14.76 13.88
N LYS A 522 -25.56 15.74 14.66
CA LYS A 522 -25.26 15.84 16.08
C LYS A 522 -26.44 16.38 16.90
N ILE A 523 -26.58 15.86 18.12
CA ILE A 523 -27.50 16.33 19.15
C ILE A 523 -26.67 16.61 20.41
N ILE A 524 -26.77 17.80 21.00
CA ILE A 524 -26.13 18.11 22.28
C ILE A 524 -27.23 18.29 23.33
N VAL A 525 -27.17 17.48 24.37
CA VAL A 525 -28.07 17.55 25.54
C VAL A 525 -27.47 18.52 26.55
N LYS A 526 -28.26 19.50 27.02
CA LYS A 526 -27.82 20.53 27.99
C LYS A 526 -28.71 20.60 29.22
#